data_AF-A0AA38L751-F1
#
_entry.id   AF-A0AA38L751-F1
#
_cell.length_a   1.000
_cell.length_b   1.000
_cell.length_c   1.000
_cell.angle_alpha   90.00
_cell.angle_beta   90.00
_cell.angle_gamma   90.00
#
_symmetry.space_group_name_H-M   'P 1'
#
loop_
_entity.id
_entity.type
_entity.pdbx_description
1 polymer ?
#
loop_
_entity_poly.entity_id
_entity_poly.type
_entity_poly.pdbx_seq_one_letter_code
_entity_poly.pdbx_strand_id
1 'polypeptide(L)' 'HLQNNNLSGKVPIWLSQLPNLKELFIGNNNFSGDVPLQLYSKTLSGFHFT' A
#
# COMPACT_ATOMS: atom_id res chain seq x y z
N HIS A 1 -6.01 3.48 -6.34
CA HIS A 1 -7.30 3.25 -5.65
C HIS A 1 -7.70 1.82 -5.95
N LEU A 2 -7.46 0.92 -5.00
CA LEU A 2 -7.75 -0.51 -5.09
C LEU A 2 -8.52 -1.00 -3.84
N GLN A 3 -9.09 -0.07 -3.07
CA GLN A 3 -9.85 -0.43 -1.88
C GLN A 3 -11.10 -1.27 -2.21
N ASN A 4 -11.59 -2.05 -1.24
CA ASN A 4 -12.80 -2.87 -1.36
C ASN A 4 -12.72 -3.93 -2.48
N ASN A 5 -11.61 -4.67 -2.53
CA ASN A 5 -11.42 -5.76 -3.49
C ASN A 5 -11.04 -7.05 -2.78
N ASN A 6 -10.92 -8.14 -3.54
CA ASN A 6 -10.51 -9.45 -3.04
C ASN A 6 -9.00 -9.72 -3.28
N LEU A 7 -8.18 -8.67 -3.38
CA LEU A 7 -6.74 -8.83 -3.60
C LEU A 7 -6.10 -9.50 -2.38
N SER A 8 -5.13 -10.37 -2.60
CA SER A 8 -4.49 -11.16 -1.55
C SER A 8 -2.98 -11.27 -1.75
N GLY A 9 -2.29 -11.80 -0.74
CA GLY A 9 -0.83 -11.89 -0.70
C GLY A 9 -0.19 -10.70 0.00
N LYS A 10 1.12 -10.53 -0.16
CA LYS A 10 1.88 -9.45 0.50
C LYS A 10 1.84 -8.16 -0.31
N VAL A 11 1.87 -7.02 0.38
CA VAL A 11 2.06 -5.72 -0.28
C VAL A 11 3.51 -5.66 -0.81
N PRO A 12 3.72 -5.46 -2.12
CA PRO A 12 5.05 -5.53 -2.69
C PRO A 12 5.88 -4.28 -2.40
N ILE A 13 7.16 -4.49 -2.05
CA ILE A 13 8.08 -3.41 -1.68
C ILE A 13 8.40 -2.45 -2.84
N TRP A 14 8.33 -2.89 -4.09
CA TRP A 14 8.62 -2.05 -5.26
C TRP A 14 7.66 -0.86 -5.39
N LEU A 15 6.48 -0.89 -4.75
CA LEU A 15 5.58 0.27 -4.66
C LEU A 15 6.27 1.48 -4.00
N SER A 16 7.22 1.25 -3.09
CA SER A 16 8.03 2.31 -2.48
C SER A 16 8.96 3.00 -3.48
N GLN A 17 9.33 2.35 -4.59
CA GLN A 17 10.28 2.87 -5.58
C GLN A 17 9.62 3.75 -6.65
N LEU A 18 8.28 3.81 -6.71
CA LEU A 18 7.57 4.61 -7.71
C LEU A 18 7.73 6.12 -7.46
N PRO A 19 8.46 6.88 -8.31
CA PRO A 19 8.87 8.25 -7.97
C PRO A 19 7.70 9.25 -7.81
N ASN A 20 6.57 8.97 -8.45
CA ASN A 20 5.39 9.84 -8.46
C ASN A 20 4.22 9.30 -7.61
N LEU A 21 4.42 8.21 -6.85
CA LEU A 21 3.37 7.65 -6.01
C LEU A 21 3.19 8.54 -4.77
N LYS A 22 2.06 9.24 -4.70
CA LYS A 22 1.67 10.15 -3.60
C LYS A 22 0.68 9.52 -2.63
N GLU A 23 -0.20 8.67 -3.13
CA GLU A 23 -1.28 8.06 -2.37
C GLU A 23 -1.45 6.61 -2.81
N LEU A 24 -1.65 5.73 -1.83
CA LEU A 24 -1.95 4.33 -2.07
C LEU A 24 -3.13 3.92 -1.20
N PHE A 25 -4.27 3.70 -1.84
CA PHE A 25 -5.49 3.20 -1.20
C PHE A 25 -5.65 1.72 -1.52
N ILE A 26 -5.39 0.88 -0.52
CA ILE A 26 -5.47 -0.59 -0.62
C ILE A 26 -6.24 -1.22 0.55
N GLY A 27 -6.87 -0.40 1.40
CA GLY A 27 -7.72 -0.84 2.50
C GLY A 27 -8.88 -1.73 2.05
N ASN A 28 -9.46 -2.47 3.00
CA ASN A 28 -10.48 -3.49 2.75
C ASN A 28 -10.13 -4.44 1.59
N ASN A 29 -9.03 -5.17 1.75
CA ASN A 29 -8.57 -6.27 0.90
C ASN A 29 -8.10 -7.43 1.79
N ASN A 30 -7.75 -8.56 1.18
CA ASN A 30 -7.26 -9.76 1.86
C ASN A 30 -5.71 -9.84 1.87
N PHE A 31 -5.03 -8.70 1.92
CA PHE A 31 -3.57 -8.68 2.02
C PHE A 31 -3.10 -9.30 3.34
N SER A 32 -1.96 -9.97 3.32
CA SER A 32 -1.39 -10.68 4.47
C SER A 32 0.10 -10.39 4.63
N GLY A 33 0.64 -10.64 5.82
CA GLY A 33 2.00 -10.25 6.19
C GLY A 33 2.15 -8.74 6.42
N ASP A 34 3.39 -8.31 6.62
CA ASP A 34 3.67 -6.92 6.98
C ASP A 34 3.62 -5.99 5.78
N VAL A 35 3.11 -4.78 6.03
CA VAL A 35 3.28 -3.66 5.10
C VAL A 35 4.75 -3.24 5.09
N PRO A 36 5.42 -3.19 3.93
CA PRO A 36 6.81 -2.74 3.84
C PRO A 36 7.03 -1.38 4.50
N LEU A 37 7.98 -1.29 5.43
CA LEU A 37 8.33 -0.04 6.14
C LEU A 37 8.68 1.12 5.20
N GLN A 38 9.18 0.78 4.00
CA GLN A 38 9.53 1.72 2.94
C GLN A 38 8.31 2.46 2.37
N LEU A 39 7.10 1.91 2.54
CA LEU A 39 5.87 2.61 2.20
C LEU A 39 5.49 3.66 3.25
N TYR A 40 5.83 3.44 4.52
CA TYR A 40 5.67 4.44 5.59
C TYR A 40 6.76 5.52 5.55
N SER A 41 7.99 5.17 5.13
CA SER A 41 9.10 6.13 5.04
C SER A 41 8.97 7.06 3.83
N LYS A 42 8.12 6.70 2.87
CA LYS A 42 7.77 7.56 1.75
C LYS A 42 6.82 8.61 2.28
N THR A 43 7.03 9.88 1.93
CA THR A 43 6.15 11.02 2.29
C THR A 43 4.81 10.91 1.55
N LEU A 44 4.11 9.80 1.70
CA LEU A 44 2.75 9.62 1.22
C LEU A 44 1.88 10.54 2.07
N SER A 45 1.18 11.46 1.42
CA SER A 45 0.22 12.34 2.08
C SER A 45 -0.95 11.56 2.68
N GLY A 46 -1.17 10.31 2.24
CA GLY A 46 -2.11 9.38 2.84
C GLY A 46 -1.77 7.93 2.50
N PHE A 47 -1.43 7.14 3.53
CA PHE A 47 -1.43 5.68 3.46
C PHE A 47 -2.65 5.19 4.26
N HIS A 48 -3.71 4.76 3.57
CA HIS A 48 -4.97 4.35 4.19
C HIS A 48 -5.17 2.83 4.08
N PHE A 49 -5.24 2.17 5.24
CA PHE A 49 -5.31 0.70 5.36
C PHE A 49 -6.62 0.17 5.98
N THR A 50 -7.59 1.03 6.26
CA THR A 50 -8.92 0.64 6.78
C THR A 50 -9.82 0.13 5.67
#